data_AF-A0A9E3T2B3-F1
#
_entry.id   AF-A0A9E3T2B3-F1
#
_cell.length_a   1.000
_cell.length_b   1.000
_cell.length_c   1.000
_cell.angle_alpha   90.00
_cell.angle_beta   90.00
_cell.angle_gamma   90.00
#
_symmetry.space_group_name_H-M   'P 1'
#
loop_
_entity.id
_entity.type
_entity.pdbx_description
1 polymer ?
#
loop_
_entity_poly.entity_id
_entity_poly.type
_entity_poly.pdbx_seq_one_letter_code
_entity_poly.pdbx_strand_id
1 'polypeptide(L)' 'RITALNLTGTEMIGPAPCFFGKIDNIYRWHLLLRSPDPTLALEGLDLPATWQVDIDPVSVL' A
#
# COMPACT_ATOMS: atom_id res chain seq x y z
N ARG A 1 0.59 -12.81 -3.24
CA ARG A 1 2.05 -12.75 -3.01
C ARG A 1 2.42 -12.98 -1.55
N ILE A 2 1.94 -12.17 -0.60
CA ILE A 2 2.21 -12.33 0.85
C ILE A 2 1.99 -13.77 1.34
N THR A 3 0.83 -14.35 1.05
CA THR A 3 0.52 -15.76 1.39
C THR A 3 1.44 -16.76 0.68
N ALA A 4 1.75 -16.52 -0.60
CA ALA A 4 2.60 -17.40 -1.40
C ALA A 4 4.06 -17.43 -0.90
N LEU A 5 4.53 -16.32 -0.32
CA LEU A 5 5.86 -16.17 0.27
C LEU A 5 5.89 -16.52 1.77
N ASN A 6 4.77 -16.97 2.35
CA ASN A 6 4.64 -17.26 3.79
C ASN A 6 5.15 -16.14 4.71
N LEU A 7 4.89 -14.87 4.33
CA LEU A 7 5.30 -13.71 5.13
C LEU A 7 4.33 -13.50 6.31
N THR A 8 4.47 -14.33 7.35
CA THR A 8 3.54 -14.38 8.50
C THR A 8 3.47 -13.09 9.31
N GLY A 9 4.51 -12.27 9.29
CA GLY A 9 4.52 -10.93 9.90
C GLY A 9 4.05 -9.80 8.98
N THR A 10 3.63 -10.12 7.75
CA THR A 10 3.19 -9.12 6.77
C THR A 10 1.67 -9.14 6.61
N GLU A 11 1.06 -7.97 6.74
CA GLU A 11 -0.38 -7.77 6.59
C GLU A 11 -0.67 -6.64 5.61
N MET A 12 -1.75 -6.80 4.85
CA MET A 12 -2.26 -5.77 3.94
C MET A 12 -3.67 -5.36 4.39
N ILE A 13 -3.89 -4.06 4.51
CA ILE A 13 -5.18 -3.46 4.90
C ILE A 13 -5.69 -2.61 3.73
N GLY A 14 -6.99 -2.71 3.44
CA GLY A 14 -7.66 -2.02 2.33
C GLY A 14 -8.13 -2.98 1.23
N PRO A 15 -8.48 -2.48 0.02
CA PRO A 15 -8.42 -1.07 -0.38
C PRO A 15 -9.44 -0.22 0.39
N ALA A 16 -9.00 0.94 0.87
CA ALA A 16 -9.87 1.90 1.52
C ALA A 16 -9.81 3.26 0.81
N PRO A 17 -10.90 4.03 0.81
CA PRO A 17 -10.88 5.41 0.32
C PRO A 17 -9.83 6.20 1.11
N CYS A 18 -9.03 7.01 0.43
CA CYS A 18 -8.19 7.99 1.14
C CYS A 18 -9.09 8.99 1.87
N PHE A 19 -8.58 9.65 2.91
CA PHE A 19 -9.31 10.68 3.64
C PHE A 19 -9.88 11.76 2.70
N PHE A 20 -9.07 12.19 1.72
CA PHE A 20 -9.54 12.94 0.57
C PHE A 20 -9.92 12.00 -0.58
N GLY A 21 -11.08 11.35 -0.45
CA GLY A 21 -11.53 10.32 -1.40
C GLY A 21 -11.73 10.81 -2.85
N LYS A 22 -11.81 12.13 -3.08
CA LYS A 22 -11.89 12.75 -4.40
C LYS A 22 -11.18 14.12 -4.44
N ILE A 23 -10.18 14.27 -5.31
CA ILE A 23 -9.48 15.53 -5.61
C ILE A 23 -9.36 15.66 -7.13
N ASP A 24 -9.61 16.84 -7.70
CA ASP A 24 -9.54 17.10 -9.15
C ASP A 24 -10.35 16.11 -10.00
N ASN A 25 -11.51 15.70 -9.47
CA ASN A 25 -12.40 14.69 -10.05
C ASN A 25 -11.80 13.26 -10.16
N ILE A 26 -10.69 12.99 -9.47
CA ILE A 26 -10.02 11.69 -9.39
C ILE A 26 -10.30 11.06 -8.03
N TYR A 27 -10.79 9.82 -8.03
CA TYR A 27 -10.96 9.03 -6.81
C TYR A 27 -9.63 8.44 -6.37
N ARG A 28 -9.30 8.56 -5.09
CA ARG A 28 -8.06 8.03 -4.52
C ARG A 28 -8.35 6.94 -3.50
N TRP A 29 -7.60 5.87 -3.62
CA TRP A 29 -7.64 4.70 -2.76
C TRP A 29 -6.24 4.43 -2.23
N HIS A 30 -6.15 3.89 -1.02
CA HIS A 30 -4.89 3.44 -0.46
C HIS A 30 -4.92 1.97 -0.03
N LEU A 31 -3.73 1.41 0.08
CA LEU A 31 -3.44 0.12 0.67
C LEU A 31 -2.36 0.37 1.73
N LEU A 32 -2.54 -0.19 2.92
CA LEU A 32 -1.52 -0.15 3.97
C LEU A 32 -0.85 -1.51 4.05
N LEU A 33 0.47 -1.53 3.87
CA LEU A 33 1.29 -2.71 4.07
C LEU A 33 2.03 -2.58 5.40
N ARG A 34 1.72 -3.46 6.36
CA ARG A 34 2.47 -3.58 7.59
C ARG A 34 3.38 -4.79 7.46
N SER A 35 4.69 -4.61 7.54
CA SER A 35 5.65 -5.69 7.38
C SER A 35 6.92 -5.40 8.16
N PRO A 36 7.57 -6.42 8.76
CA PRO A 36 8.93 -6.29 9.26
C PRO A 36 9.96 -6.13 8.13
N ASP A 37 9.64 -6.59 6.91
CA ASP A 37 10.45 -6.39 5.71
C ASP A 37 9.54 -6.18 4.48
N PRO A 38 9.14 -4.93 4.19
CA PRO A 38 8.26 -4.63 3.06
C PRO A 38 8.92 -4.93 1.71
N THR A 39 10.24 -5.03 1.64
CA THR A 39 10.98 -5.28 0.39
C THR A 39 10.61 -6.65 -0.16
N LEU A 40 10.59 -7.70 0.67
CA LEU A 40 10.20 -9.06 0.23
C LEU A 40 8.79 -9.10 -0.38
N ALA A 41 7.89 -8.31 0.19
CA ALA A 41 6.51 -8.21 -0.29
C ALA A 41 6.40 -7.42 -1.61
N LEU A 42 7.23 -6.39 -1.79
CA LEU A 42 7.15 -5.44 -2.92
C LEU A 42 8.15 -5.70 -4.05
N GLU A 43 9.17 -6.52 -3.84
CA GLU A 43 10.22 -6.77 -4.82
C GLU A 43 9.66 -7.35 -6.13
N GLY A 44 10.04 -6.72 -7.26
CA GLY A 44 9.60 -7.12 -8.58
C GLY A 44 8.15 -6.76 -8.92
N LEU A 45 7.46 -5.98 -8.08
CA LEU A 45 6.20 -5.35 -8.46
C LEU A 45 6.45 -4.09 -9.30
N ASP A 46 6.05 -4.14 -10.56
CA ASP A 46 5.91 -2.94 -11.38
C ASP A 46 4.65 -2.18 -10.96
N LEU A 47 4.84 -1.15 -10.14
CA LEU A 47 3.76 -0.25 -9.77
C LEU A 47 3.49 0.73 -10.93
N PRO A 48 2.23 0.90 -11.36
CA PRO A 48 1.90 1.90 -12.37
C PRO A 48 2.32 3.31 -11.92
N ALA A 49 2.68 4.18 -12.86
CA ALA A 49 3.16 5.54 -12.58
C ALA A 49 2.17 6.42 -11.79
N THR A 50 0.90 6.05 -11.72
CA THR A 50 -0.13 6.75 -10.94
C THR A 50 -0.12 6.38 -9.46
N TRP A 51 0.67 5.38 -9.05
CA TRP A 51 0.78 4.97 -7.67
C TRP A 51 1.79 5.85 -6.93
N GLN A 52 1.46 6.14 -5.68
CA GLN A 52 2.36 6.80 -4.74
C GLN A 52 2.64 5.82 -3.60
N VAL A 53 3.90 5.72 -3.21
CA VAL A 53 4.35 4.89 -2.10
C VAL A 53 4.93 5.82 -1.05
N ASP A 54 4.37 5.74 0.15
CA ASP A 54 4.88 6.43 1.32
C ASP A 54 5.43 5.40 2.30
N ILE A 55 6.69 5.56 2.72
CA ILE A 55 7.40 4.63 3.59
C ILE A 55 7.47 5.26 4.97
N ASP A 56 6.93 4.56 5.97
CA ASP A 56 6.81 5.06 7.33
C ASP A 56 6.07 6.41 7.40
N PRO A 57 4.83 6.49 6.89
CA PRO A 57 4.08 7.73 6.86
C PRO A 57 3.79 8.21 8.28
N VAL A 58 3.94 9.53 8.50
CA VAL A 58 3.59 10.17 9.78
C VAL A 58 2.08 10.05 10.07
N SER A 59 1.25 9.94 9.02
CA SER A 59 -0.20 9.82 9.13
C SER A 59 -0.80 9.11 7.91
N VAL A 60 -1.95 8.46 8.10
CA VAL A 60 -2.78 7.86 7.02
C VAL A 60 -4.04 8.69 6.70
N LEU A 61 -4.10 9.90 7.28
CA LEU A 61 -5.15 10.90 7.05
C LEU A 61 -4.93 11.68 5.74
#